data_AF-A0A5B8VWW9-F1
#
_entry.id   AF-A0A5B8VWW9-F1
#
_cell.length_a   1.000
_cell.length_b   1.000
_cell.length_c   1.000
_cell.angle_alpha   90.00
_cell.angle_beta   90.00
_cell.angle_gamma   90.00
#
_symmetry.space_group_name_H-M   'P 1'
#
loop_
_entity.id
_entity.type
_entity.pdbx_description
1 polymer ?
#
loop_
_entity_poly.entity_id
_entity_poly.type
_entity_poly.pdbx_seq_one_letter_code
_entity_poly.pdbx_strand_id
1 'polypeptide(L)' 'MDLQEQQKDGEDDRLRKLRHDVRNQLSNVHLALEQLKYELPEINEEVLFYIEMIDTSAKKINELLSDAE' A
#
# COMPACT_ATOMS: atom_id res chain seq x y z
N MET A 1 19.70 22.24 -21.20
CA MET A 1 18.61 21.66 -20.37
C MET A 1 18.14 22.76 -19.47
N ASP A 2 16.86 23.13 -19.60
CA ASP A 2 16.29 24.24 -18.87
C ASP A 2 16.15 23.89 -17.39
N LEU A 3 16.37 24.88 -16.50
CA LEU A 3 16.25 24.71 -15.04
C LEU A 3 14.87 24.18 -14.61
N GLN A 4 13.83 24.44 -15.42
CA GLN A 4 12.47 23.95 -15.20
C GLN A 4 12.32 22.46 -15.52
N GLU A 5 13.06 21.92 -16.49
CA GLU A 5 13.04 20.49 -16.84
C GLU A 5 13.75 19.66 -15.76
N GLN A 6 14.87 20.14 -15.23
CA GLN A 6 15.61 19.45 -14.15
C GLN A 6 14.83 19.37 -12.83
N GLN A 7 14.00 20.37 -12.52
CA GLN A 7 13.16 20.36 -11.33
C GLN A 7 11.99 19.38 -11.45
N LYS A 8 11.37 19.30 -12.64
CA LYS A 8 10.26 18.39 -12.92
C LYS A 8 10.70 16.93 -12.89
N ASP A 9 11.85 16.60 -13.49
CA ASP A 9 12.43 15.25 -13.43
C ASP A 9 12.73 14.83 -11.98
N GLY A 10 13.20 15.76 -11.14
CA GLY A 10 13.45 15.51 -9.73
C GLY A 10 12.18 15.30 -8.89
N GLU A 11 11.05 15.90 -9.28
CA GLU A 11 9.75 15.73 -8.62
C GLU A 11 9.12 14.39 -9.01
N ASP A 12 9.15 14.03 -10.29
CA ASP A 12 8.65 12.75 -10.81
C ASP A 12 9.40 11.57 -10.18
N ASP A 13 10.72 11.68 -10.01
CA ASP A 13 11.52 10.65 -9.33
C ASP A 13 11.20 10.51 -7.85
N ARG A 14 10.91 11.62 -7.15
CA ARG A 14 10.48 11.58 -5.74
C ARG A 14 9.11 10.92 -5.60
N LEU A 15 8.16 11.25 -6.48
CA LEU A 15 6.83 10.65 -6.50
C LEU A 15 6.90 9.14 -6.81
N ARG A 16 7.76 8.73 -7.75
CA ARG A 16 8.00 7.30 -8.04
C ARG A 16 8.55 6.54 -6.84
N LYS A 17 9.55 7.11 -6.15
CA LYS A 17 10.11 6.51 -4.93
C LYS A 17 9.07 6.40 -3.82
N LEU A 18 8.30 7.46 -3.58
CA LEU A 18 7.22 7.44 -2.60
C LEU A 18 6.19 6.35 -2.94
N ARG A 19 5.77 6.24 -4.20
CA ARG A 19 4.83 5.22 -4.67
C ARG A 19 5.34 3.81 -4.43
N HIS A 20 6.62 3.56 -4.74
CA HIS A 20 7.29 2.29 -4.45
C HIS A 20 7.30 1.98 -2.94
N ASP A 21 7.68 2.95 -2.11
CA ASP A 21 7.77 2.75 -0.67
C ASP A 21 6.39 2.47 -0.04
N VAL A 22 5.35 3.16 -0.50
CA VAL A 22 3.96 2.88 -0.07
C VAL A 22 3.52 1.49 -0.54
N ARG A 23 3.77 1.10 -1.80
CA ARG A 23 3.48 -0.26 -2.30
C ARG A 23 4.15 -1.33 -1.42
N ASN A 24 5.39 -1.10 -0.99
CA ASN A 24 6.09 -1.98 -0.08
C ASN A 24 5.41 -2.09 1.30
N GLN A 25 4.95 -0.97 1.88
CA GLN A 25 4.19 -1.02 3.14
C GLN A 25 2.86 -1.75 3.00
N LEU A 26 2.16 -1.60 1.87
CA LEU A 26 0.91 -2.33 1.62
C LEU A 26 1.15 -3.83 1.53
N SER A 27 2.24 -4.26 0.88
CA SER A 27 2.66 -5.67 0.88
C SER A 27 2.95 -6.20 2.28
N ASN A 28 3.61 -5.40 3.13
CA ASN A 28 3.87 -5.77 4.53
C ASN A 28 2.57 -5.90 5.34
N VAL A 29 1.60 -5.00 5.14
CA VAL A 29 0.28 -5.08 5.77
C VAL A 29 -0.43 -6.37 5.35
N HIS A 30 -0.46 -6.67 4.05
CA HIS A 30 -1.09 -7.89 3.56
C HIS A 30 -0.43 -9.14 4.15
N LEU A 31 0.90 -9.21 4.19
CA LEU A 31 1.63 -10.31 4.83
C LEU A 31 1.28 -10.44 6.32
N ALA A 32 1.24 -9.32 7.05
CA ALA A 32 0.91 -9.33 8.47
C ALA A 32 -0.52 -9.83 8.72
N LEU A 33 -1.50 -9.44 7.89
CA LEU A 33 -2.87 -9.92 7.98
C LEU A 33 -2.96 -11.43 7.72
N GLU A 34 -2.24 -11.95 6.73
CA GLU A 34 -2.21 -13.38 6.45
C GLU A 34 -1.61 -14.16 7.62
N GLN A 35 -0.49 -13.70 8.21
CA GLN A 35 0.09 -14.35 9.39
C GLN A 35 -0.82 -14.25 10.62
N LEU A 36 -1.48 -13.10 10.82
CA LEU A 36 -2.38 -12.87 11.95
C LEU A 36 -3.53 -13.87 12.00
N LYS A 37 -4.05 -14.29 10.84
CA LYS A 37 -5.09 -15.33 10.76
C LYS A 37 -4.66 -16.66 11.39
N TYR A 38 -3.37 -16.99 11.37
CA TYR A 38 -2.84 -18.23 11.95
C TYR A 38 -2.46 -18.11 13.43
N GLU A 39 -2.11 -16.90 13.89
CA GLU A 39 -1.72 -16.63 15.28
C GLU A 39 -2.93 -16.45 16.21
N LEU A 40 -4.10 -16.13 15.67
CA LEU A 40 -5.30 -15.91 16.46
C LEU A 40 -5.91 -17.24 16.93
N PRO A 41 -6.17 -17.40 18.25
CA PRO A 41 -6.68 -18.65 18.80
C PRO A 41 -8.11 -18.97 18.34
N GLU A 42 -8.89 -17.95 17.96
CA GLU A 42 -10.21 -18.06 17.35
C GLU A 42 -10.43 -16.91 16.38
N ILE A 43 -10.84 -17.22 15.15
CA ILE A 43 -11.28 -16.23 14.16
C ILE A 43 -12.81 -16.26 14.17
N ASN A 44 -13.41 -15.33 14.88
CA ASN A 44 -14.85 -15.09 14.84
C ASN A 44 -15.21 -14.08 13.73
N GLU A 45 -16.51 -13.88 13.50
CA GLU A 45 -17.00 -13.01 12.43
C GLU A 45 -16.51 -11.56 12.54
N GLU A 46 -16.39 -11.03 13.76
CA GLU A 46 -15.92 -9.65 13.99
C GLU A 46 -14.45 -9.50 13.60
N VAL A 47 -13.61 -10.45 14.00
CA VAL A 47 -12.20 -10.49 13.66
C VAL A 47 -12.02 -10.65 12.16
N LEU A 48 -12.78 -11.55 11.52
CA LEU A 48 -12.74 -11.73 10.07
C LEU A 48 -13.13 -10.44 9.34
N PHE A 49 -14.19 -9.77 9.80
CA PHE A 49 -14.64 -8.50 9.25
C PHE A 49 -13.55 -7.41 9.30
N TYR A 50 -12.84 -7.27 10.43
CA TYR A 50 -11.75 -6.30 10.51
C TYR A 50 -10.58 -6.66 9.61
N ILE A 51 -10.20 -7.94 9.51
CA ILE A 51 -9.13 -8.39 8.62
C ILE A 51 -9.49 -8.08 7.16
N GLU A 52 -10.71 -8.40 6.74
CA GLU A 52 -11.20 -8.11 5.38
C GLU A 52 -11.29 -6.60 5.10
N MET A 53 -11.71 -5.80 6.07
CA MET A 53 -11.77 -4.34 5.94
C MET A 53 -10.37 -3.75 5.72
N ILE A 54 -9.37 -4.19 6.50
CA ILE A 54 -7.99 -3.70 6.36
C ILE A 54 -7.41 -4.14 5.01
N ASP A 55 -7.60 -5.41 4.63
CA ASP A 55 -7.11 -5.93 3.34
C ASP A 55 -7.74 -5.19 2.15
N THR A 56 -9.06 -4.98 2.19
CA THR A 56 -9.79 -4.22 1.16
C THR A 56 -9.28 -2.79 1.05
N SER A 57 -9.04 -2.14 2.19
CA SER A 57 -8.50 -0.77 2.22
C SER A 57 -7.08 -0.72 1.65
N ALA A 58 -6.22 -1.67 2.02
CA ALA A 58 -4.85 -1.75 1.50
C ALA A 58 -4.82 -1.97 -0.02
N LYS A 59 -5.66 -2.88 -0.53
CA LYS A 59 -5.85 -3.09 -1.98
C LYS A 59 -6.33 -1.82 -2.66
N LYS A 60 -7.28 -1.10 -2.06
CA LYS A 60 -7.79 0.14 -2.66
C LYS A 60 -6.72 1.23 -2.75
N ILE A 61 -5.87 1.36 -1.73
CA ILE A 61 -4.73 2.30 -1.78
C ILE A 61 -3.78 1.91 -2.92
N ASN A 62 -3.49 0.61 -3.09
CA ASN A 62 -2.63 0.13 -4.17
C ASN A 62 -3.20 0.43 -5.57
N GLU A 63 -4.52 0.27 -5.75
CA GLU A 63 -5.22 0.67 -6.97
C GLU A 63 -5.08 2.17 -7.24
N LEU A 64 -5.38 3.03 -6.25
CA LEU A 64 -5.28 4.48 -6.39
C LEU A 64 -3.85 4.95 -6.73
N LEU A 65 -2.83 4.25 -6.22
CA LEU A 65 -1.44 4.52 -6.58
C LEU A 65 -1.12 4.11 -8.01
N SER A 66 -1.84 3.17 -8.58
CA SER A 66 -1.65 2.69 -9.96
C SER A 66 -2.45 3.50 -10.98
N ASP A 67 -3.63 3.98 -10.60
CA ASP A 67 -4.45 4.89 -11.42
C ASP A 67 -3.87 6.31 -11.50
N ALA A 68 -2.94 6.66 -10.60
CA ALA A 68 -2.20 7.92 -10.61
C ALA A 68 -0.90 7.87 -11.44
N GLU A 69 -0.76 6.91 -12.35
CA GLU A 69 0.28 6.81 -13.40
C GLU A 69 -0.28 7.30 -14.75
#